data_AF-A0A9P3JWL1-F1
#
_entry.id   AF-A0A9P3JWL1-F1
#
_cell.length_a   1.000
_cell.length_b   1.000
_cell.length_c   1.000
_cell.angle_alpha   90.00
_cell.angle_beta   90.00
_cell.angle_gamma   90.00
#
_symmetry.space_group_name_H-M   'P 1'
#
loop_
_entity.id
_entity.type
_entity.pdbx_description
1 polymer ?
#
loop_
_entity_poly.entity_id
_entity_poly.type
_entity_poly.pdbx_seq_one_letter_code
_entity_poly.pdbx_strand_id
1 'polypeptide(L)'
;LKEFQDILPDDLPNELPPYRTHQHEIVEEPCSKLTFQAPYRLSPTELTNMKKQIKYLLAKGLIRPSTSPYGAPVLFTSKPDGSLCMCIDYRALNKQTIKNKYPIPRIDYLLDQLREATVFSKLDLRSGYWQIRMADNSIHKTAFRTRYGSYEYLVMPFGLTNAPATFQAEMNHILQPLLDECVVVYQDDILIYSRDMKQHIEHLRREAVEQLKQALTSAPVLILPDPERDYVIEADASNQAVGAVLMQDQGNGLQPVAYLSKKLHGAELNYPIHDKEALAIIIAFKAWRYYLEGRRTTLYTDHCSLKYLKTQPNLSRRQVRWIDFLETHFHYDIVYKPGHKNKADALSRPAHRS
;
A
#
# COMPACT_ATOMS: atom_id res chain seq x y z
N LEU A 1 -16.96 -13.55 4.19
CA LEU A 1 -17.42 -12.13 4.14
C LEU A 1 -18.60 -11.87 5.06
N LYS A 2 -19.71 -12.62 4.98
CA LYS A 2 -20.84 -12.47 5.95
C LYS A 2 -20.43 -12.73 7.41
N GLU A 3 -19.52 -13.68 7.64
CA GLU A 3 -18.94 -13.97 8.97
C GLU A 3 -18.00 -12.86 9.51
N PHE A 4 -17.70 -11.82 8.71
CA PHE A 4 -16.66 -10.82 9.01
C PHE A 4 -17.16 -9.37 8.78
N GLN A 5 -18.47 -9.14 8.81
CA GLN A 5 -19.07 -7.81 8.55
C GLN A 5 -18.83 -6.79 9.67
N ASP A 6 -18.77 -7.28 10.90
CA ASP A 6 -18.50 -6.55 12.14
C ASP A 6 -17.09 -5.93 12.18
N ILE A 7 -16.14 -6.56 11.52
CA ILE A 7 -14.72 -6.16 11.49
C ILE A 7 -14.32 -5.39 10.24
N LEU A 8 -15.25 -5.24 9.28
CA LEU A 8 -15.06 -4.52 8.02
C LEU A 8 -16.01 -3.31 7.89
N PRO A 9 -15.94 -2.29 8.77
CA PRO A 9 -16.79 -1.11 8.67
C PRO A 9 -16.45 -0.20 7.47
N ASP A 10 -17.45 0.46 6.91
CA ASP A 10 -17.30 1.41 5.80
C ASP A 10 -16.46 2.66 6.15
N ASP A 11 -16.29 2.95 7.44
CA ASP A 11 -15.51 4.08 7.96
C ASP A 11 -14.92 3.78 9.35
N LEU A 12 -13.94 4.57 9.79
CA LEU A 12 -13.33 4.44 11.12
C LEU A 12 -14.39 4.69 12.22
N PRO A 13 -14.35 4.00 13.37
CA PRO A 13 -15.22 4.32 14.50
C PRO A 13 -14.99 5.77 14.97
N ASN A 14 -16.01 6.37 15.60
CA ASN A 14 -15.92 7.73 16.16
C ASN A 14 -15.22 7.76 17.53
N GLU A 15 -14.36 6.78 17.79
CA GLU A 15 -13.68 6.58 19.07
C GLU A 15 -12.19 6.36 18.83
N LEU A 16 -11.38 6.75 19.82
CA LEU A 16 -9.95 6.48 19.77
C LEU A 16 -9.70 4.96 19.84
N PRO A 17 -8.70 4.46 19.10
CA PRO A 17 -8.33 3.04 19.19
C PRO A 17 -7.98 2.66 20.64
N PRO A 18 -8.07 1.39 21.05
CA PRO A 18 -7.69 0.99 22.40
C PRO A 18 -6.22 1.29 22.69
N TYR A 19 -5.86 1.37 23.97
CA TYR A 19 -4.44 1.35 24.37
C TYR A 19 -3.87 -0.02 24.01
N ARG A 20 -2.69 -0.02 23.37
CA ARG A 20 -1.97 -1.22 22.98
C ARG A 20 -0.56 -1.23 23.59
N THR A 21 0.13 -2.36 23.42
CA THR A 21 1.50 -2.57 23.92
C THR A 21 2.45 -1.49 23.40
N HIS A 22 2.40 -1.18 22.10
CA HIS A 22 3.19 -0.11 21.52
C HIS A 22 2.34 1.12 21.23
N GLN A 23 2.81 2.26 21.71
CA GLN A 23 2.35 3.58 21.31
C GLN A 23 3.44 4.28 20.52
N HIS A 24 3.05 5.22 19.66
CA HIS A 24 4.04 6.00 18.92
C HIS A 24 4.64 7.10 19.79
N GLU A 25 5.93 6.98 20.07
CA GLU A 25 6.69 7.97 20.82
C GLU A 25 7.64 8.75 19.89
N ILE A 26 7.73 10.06 20.13
CA ILE A 26 8.64 10.97 19.44
C ILE A 26 9.72 11.39 20.43
N VAL A 27 10.83 10.63 20.42
CA VAL A 27 12.04 10.97 21.18
C VAL A 27 12.92 11.87 20.33
N GLU A 28 13.24 13.06 20.83
CA GLU A 28 14.09 14.03 20.13
C GLU A 28 15.54 13.95 20.62
N GLU A 29 16.49 14.39 19.79
CA GLU A 29 17.89 14.49 20.17
C GLU A 29 18.08 15.45 21.37
N PRO A 30 19.07 15.19 22.26
CA PRO A 30 19.41 16.12 23.32
C PRO A 30 19.68 17.53 22.76
N CYS A 31 19.09 18.56 23.37
CA CYS A 31 19.14 19.95 22.91
C CYS A 31 18.40 20.24 21.58
N SER A 32 17.38 19.45 21.24
CA SER A 32 16.46 19.76 20.14
C SER A 32 15.83 21.15 20.31
N LYS A 33 15.61 21.81 19.18
CA LYS A 33 14.93 23.11 19.13
C LYS A 33 13.47 22.88 18.82
N LEU A 34 12.61 23.61 19.53
CA LEU A 34 11.18 23.67 19.23
C LEU A 34 10.94 23.87 17.73
N THR A 35 10.18 22.96 17.12
CA THR A 35 9.86 23.05 15.70
C THR A 35 8.56 23.80 15.49
N PHE A 36 8.68 25.00 14.94
CA PHE A 36 7.56 25.85 14.61
C PHE A 36 7.75 26.46 13.22
N GLN A 37 6.74 26.34 12.38
CA GLN A 37 6.75 26.86 11.03
C GLN A 37 5.39 27.47 10.67
N ALA A 38 5.42 28.55 9.89
CA ALA A 38 4.22 29.25 9.44
C ALA A 38 3.44 28.39 8.42
N PRO A 39 2.09 28.42 8.44
CA PRO A 39 1.27 27.74 7.44
C PRO A 39 1.63 28.19 6.02
N TYR A 40 1.63 27.24 5.08
CA TYR A 40 1.79 27.55 3.66
C TYR A 40 0.58 28.30 3.09
N ARG A 41 0.79 29.04 2.00
CA ARG A 41 -0.30 29.65 1.25
C ARG A 41 -1.06 28.55 0.51
N LEU A 42 -2.37 28.46 0.76
CA LEU A 42 -3.26 27.47 0.17
C LEU A 42 -4.23 28.14 -0.82
N SER A 43 -4.56 27.42 -1.88
CA SER A 43 -5.62 27.78 -2.84
C SER A 43 -7.02 27.66 -2.20
N PRO A 44 -8.06 28.29 -2.78
CA PRO A 44 -9.43 28.18 -2.27
C PRO A 44 -9.94 26.72 -2.20
N THR A 45 -9.57 25.88 -3.17
CA THR A 45 -9.92 24.47 -3.21
C THR A 45 -9.27 23.68 -2.07
N GLU A 46 -7.98 23.91 -1.82
CA GLU A 46 -7.25 23.30 -0.71
C GLU A 46 -7.79 23.77 0.65
N LEU A 47 -8.14 25.05 0.80
CA LEU A 47 -8.77 25.56 2.03
C LEU A 47 -10.11 24.88 2.32
N THR A 48 -10.93 24.68 1.29
CA THR A 48 -12.21 23.98 1.40
C THR A 48 -12.01 22.53 1.81
N ASN A 49 -11.05 21.85 1.17
CA ASN A 49 -10.70 20.47 1.50
C ASN A 49 -10.12 20.34 2.92
N MET A 50 -9.20 21.23 3.30
CA MET A 50 -8.63 21.31 4.64
C MET A 50 -9.72 21.43 5.71
N LYS A 51 -10.68 22.33 5.52
CA LYS A 51 -11.81 22.50 6.46
C LYS A 51 -12.64 21.22 6.57
N LYS A 52 -12.89 20.54 5.46
CA LYS A 52 -13.60 19.24 5.44
C LYS A 52 -12.83 18.16 6.20
N GLN A 53 -11.52 18.03 5.97
CA GLN A 53 -10.70 17.00 6.63
C GLN A 53 -10.52 17.27 8.13
N ILE A 54 -10.28 18.52 8.54
CA ILE A 54 -10.21 18.88 9.97
C ILE A 54 -11.53 18.55 10.67
N LYS A 55 -12.68 18.89 10.06
CA LYS A 55 -13.99 18.56 10.63
C LYS A 55 -14.17 17.05 10.80
N TYR A 56 -13.75 16.26 9.80
CA TYR A 56 -13.78 14.80 9.89
C TYR A 56 -12.91 14.27 11.03
N LEU A 57 -11.64 14.71 11.10
CA LEU A 57 -10.70 14.25 12.12
C LEU A 57 -11.14 14.62 13.55
N LEU A 58 -11.72 15.81 13.73
CA LEU A 58 -12.30 16.24 15.01
C LEU A 58 -13.54 15.41 15.37
N ALA A 59 -14.43 15.17 14.41
CA ALA A 59 -15.63 14.36 14.63
C ALA A 59 -15.31 12.91 14.99
N LYS A 60 -14.21 12.38 14.46
CA LYS A 60 -13.68 11.05 14.79
C LYS A 60 -12.86 11.02 16.09
N GLY A 61 -12.59 12.18 16.70
CA GLY A 61 -11.74 12.27 17.89
C GLY A 61 -10.27 11.96 17.65
N LEU A 62 -9.80 11.90 16.39
CA LEU A 62 -8.40 11.56 16.06
C LEU A 62 -7.44 12.73 16.32
N ILE A 63 -7.97 13.95 16.29
CA ILE A 63 -7.24 15.18 16.62
C ILE A 63 -8.02 15.99 17.66
N ARG A 64 -7.33 16.89 18.35
CA ARG A 64 -7.95 17.91 19.23
C ARG A 64 -7.32 19.28 19.01
N PRO A 65 -7.99 20.39 19.38
CA PRO A 65 -7.38 21.71 19.41
C PRO A 65 -6.13 21.70 20.29
N SER A 66 -5.07 22.38 19.84
CA SER A 66 -3.77 22.39 20.51
C SER A 66 -3.36 23.81 20.88
N THR A 67 -2.77 23.95 22.07
CA THR A 67 -2.02 25.14 22.53
C THR A 67 -0.51 24.88 22.54
N SER A 68 -0.07 23.80 21.91
CA SER A 68 1.33 23.39 21.89
C SER A 68 2.21 24.48 21.29
N PRO A 69 3.44 24.67 21.81
CA PRO A 69 4.43 25.53 21.19
C PRO A 69 4.94 24.96 19.85
N TYR A 70 4.74 23.65 19.58
CA TYR A 70 5.05 23.03 18.30
C TYR A 70 4.06 23.46 17.21
N GLY A 71 4.49 23.42 15.95
CA GLY A 71 3.60 23.73 14.85
C GLY A 71 4.17 23.38 13.48
N ALA A 72 3.74 22.25 12.93
CA ALA A 72 4.02 21.87 11.55
C ALA A 72 2.98 22.47 10.57
N PRO A 73 3.36 22.88 9.35
CA PRO A 73 2.43 23.37 8.36
C PRO A 73 1.74 22.21 7.63
N VAL A 74 0.55 22.49 7.10
CA VAL A 74 -0.18 21.55 6.23
C VAL A 74 0.22 21.74 4.77
N LEU A 75 0.45 20.64 4.06
CA LEU A 75 0.60 20.59 2.61
C LEU A 75 -0.44 19.65 2.00
N PHE A 76 -0.71 19.82 0.71
CA PHE A 76 -1.60 18.94 -0.04
C PHE A 76 -0.84 18.19 -1.11
N THR A 77 -1.20 16.92 -1.27
CA THR A 77 -0.76 16.09 -2.39
C THR A 77 -1.97 15.63 -3.19
N SER A 78 -1.84 15.60 -4.51
CA SER A 78 -2.89 15.04 -5.38
C SER A 78 -2.84 13.52 -5.35
N LYS A 79 -3.97 12.89 -5.06
CA LYS A 79 -4.16 11.46 -5.28
C LYS A 79 -4.39 11.18 -6.77
N PRO A 80 -4.17 9.93 -7.24
CA PRO A 80 -4.36 9.56 -8.65
C PRO A 80 -5.80 9.77 -9.17
N ASP A 81 -6.79 9.73 -8.28
CA ASP A 81 -8.21 10.01 -8.57
C ASP A 81 -8.52 11.52 -8.66
N GLY A 82 -7.51 12.38 -8.52
CA GLY A 82 -7.64 13.84 -8.52
C GLY A 82 -8.08 14.42 -7.18
N SER A 83 -8.33 13.59 -6.16
CA SER A 83 -8.66 14.07 -4.82
C SER A 83 -7.44 14.61 -4.08
N LEU A 84 -7.65 15.59 -3.20
CA LEU A 84 -6.57 16.19 -2.42
C LEU A 84 -6.39 15.46 -1.09
N CYS A 85 -5.15 15.07 -0.78
CA CYS A 85 -4.77 14.47 0.50
C CYS A 85 -4.07 15.50 1.38
N MET A 86 -4.56 15.69 2.61
CA MET A 86 -3.95 16.58 3.58
C MET A 86 -2.78 15.85 4.23
N CYS A 87 -1.59 16.43 4.17
CA CYS A 87 -0.38 15.90 4.77
C CYS A 87 0.22 16.94 5.70
N ILE A 88 0.76 16.50 6.83
CA ILE A 88 1.45 17.39 7.77
C ILE A 88 2.94 17.33 7.49
N ASP A 89 3.57 18.49 7.34
CA ASP A 89 5.00 18.57 7.05
C ASP A 89 5.83 18.44 8.32
N TYR A 90 6.04 17.20 8.75
CA TYR A 90 6.89 16.91 9.91
C TYR A 90 8.39 16.89 9.58
N ARG A 91 8.86 17.36 8.41
CA ARG A 91 10.29 17.29 8.05
C ARG A 91 11.21 17.93 9.09
N ALA A 92 10.81 19.07 9.65
CA ALA A 92 11.58 19.76 10.69
C ALA A 92 11.65 18.96 12.00
N LEU A 93 10.53 18.34 12.39
CA LEU A 93 10.43 17.48 13.58
C LEU A 93 11.25 16.20 13.38
N ASN A 94 11.02 15.52 12.25
CA ASN A 94 11.69 14.30 11.84
C ASN A 94 13.22 14.39 11.82
N LYS A 95 13.77 15.56 11.48
CA LYS A 95 15.21 15.79 11.47
C LYS A 95 15.82 15.72 12.89
N GLN A 96 15.02 16.02 13.90
CA GLN A 96 15.44 16.06 15.31
C GLN A 96 14.97 14.81 16.08
N THR A 97 14.10 13.99 15.49
CA THR A 97 13.67 12.72 16.08
C THR A 97 14.80 11.68 16.02
N ILE A 98 15.11 11.06 17.16
CA ILE A 98 16.05 9.95 17.24
C ILE A 98 15.48 8.77 16.43
N LYS A 99 16.24 8.30 15.44
CA LYS A 99 15.81 7.21 14.56
C LYS A 99 15.84 5.88 15.31
N ASN A 100 14.69 5.19 15.31
CA ASN A 100 14.57 3.85 15.83
C ASN A 100 15.13 2.85 14.80
N LYS A 101 16.06 1.98 15.24
CA LYS A 101 16.60 0.87 14.45
C LYS A 101 15.82 -0.41 14.74
N TYR A 102 14.50 -0.35 14.67
CA TYR A 102 13.69 -1.56 14.79
C TYR A 102 14.09 -2.56 13.69
N PRO A 103 14.30 -3.84 14.00
CA PRO A 103 14.69 -4.83 13.02
C PRO A 103 13.53 -5.09 12.05
N ILE A 104 13.59 -4.47 10.88
CA ILE A 104 12.68 -4.78 9.78
C ILE A 104 13.23 -6.04 9.08
N PRO A 105 12.42 -7.10 8.90
CA PRO A 105 12.86 -8.31 8.23
C PRO A 105 13.33 -8.00 6.80
N ARG A 106 14.40 -8.68 6.38
CA ARG A 106 14.88 -8.56 5.00
C ARG A 106 13.89 -9.24 4.07
N ILE A 107 13.58 -8.57 2.96
CA ILE A 107 12.64 -9.09 1.95
C ILE A 107 13.05 -10.49 1.47
N ASP A 108 14.34 -10.77 1.29
CA ASP A 108 14.80 -12.10 0.84
C ASP A 108 14.39 -13.21 1.82
N TYR A 109 14.45 -12.95 3.13
CA TYR A 109 14.03 -13.90 4.16
C TYR A 109 12.51 -14.11 4.14
N LEU A 110 11.75 -13.03 3.95
CA LEU A 110 10.30 -13.10 3.82
C LEU A 110 9.90 -13.92 2.59
N LEU A 111 10.57 -13.73 1.45
CA LEU A 111 10.29 -14.47 0.21
C LEU A 111 10.63 -15.96 0.32
N ASP A 112 11.65 -16.33 1.09
CA ASP A 112 12.01 -17.73 1.33
C ASP A 112 10.90 -18.50 2.06
N GLN A 113 10.16 -17.83 2.94
CA GLN A 113 9.02 -18.42 3.64
C GLN A 113 7.81 -18.65 2.72
N LEU A 114 7.73 -17.95 1.60
CA LEU A 114 6.62 -18.05 0.65
C LEU A 114 6.83 -19.15 -0.41
N ARG A 115 7.99 -19.82 -0.43
CA ARG A 115 8.38 -20.76 -1.51
C ARG A 115 7.42 -21.93 -1.70
N GLU A 116 6.79 -22.39 -0.62
CA GLU A 116 5.85 -23.53 -0.65
C GLU A 116 4.38 -23.08 -0.70
N ALA A 117 4.13 -21.78 -0.59
CA ALA A 117 2.79 -21.22 -0.60
C ALA A 117 2.27 -21.09 -2.04
N THR A 118 1.00 -21.45 -2.24
CA THR A 118 0.32 -21.29 -3.53
C THR A 118 -0.88 -20.33 -3.42
N VAL A 119 -1.35 -20.08 -2.20
CA VAL A 119 -2.47 -19.20 -1.90
C VAL A 119 -2.01 -18.07 -0.98
N PHE A 120 -2.39 -16.85 -1.34
CA PHE A 120 -2.00 -15.64 -0.64
C PHE A 120 -3.23 -14.75 -0.44
N SER A 121 -3.33 -14.13 0.73
CA SER A 121 -4.26 -13.05 1.02
C SER A 121 -3.48 -11.90 1.63
N LYS A 122 -3.56 -10.72 1.03
CA LYS A 122 -3.01 -9.51 1.62
C LYS A 122 -4.12 -8.82 2.41
N LEU A 123 -3.84 -8.50 3.66
CA LEU A 123 -4.66 -7.65 4.50
C LEU A 123 -4.07 -6.25 4.48
N ASP A 124 -4.87 -5.28 4.05
CA ASP A 124 -4.53 -3.87 4.15
C ASP A 124 -5.32 -3.23 5.28
N LEU A 125 -4.64 -2.44 6.09
CA LEU A 125 -5.19 -1.78 7.26
C LEU A 125 -5.54 -0.34 6.90
N ARG A 126 -6.83 0.00 6.87
CA ARG A 126 -7.24 1.37 6.53
C ARG A 126 -6.71 2.32 7.57
N SER A 127 -5.97 3.30 7.08
CA SER A 127 -5.28 4.26 7.91
C SER A 127 -4.55 3.57 9.06
N GLY A 128 -3.82 2.47 8.79
CA GLY A 128 -3.22 1.61 9.82
C GLY A 128 -2.47 2.38 10.91
N TYR A 129 -1.82 3.50 10.55
CA TYR A 129 -1.17 4.39 11.52
C TYR A 129 -2.15 5.05 12.50
N TRP A 130 -3.31 5.50 12.05
CA TRP A 130 -4.34 6.09 12.92
C TRP A 130 -4.94 5.09 13.91
N GLN A 131 -4.68 3.80 13.73
CA GLN A 131 -5.09 2.81 14.71
C GLN A 131 -4.13 2.74 15.89
N ILE A 132 -2.90 3.25 15.80
CA ILE A 132 -1.94 3.28 16.91
C ILE A 132 -2.04 4.62 17.62
N ARG A 133 -2.15 4.62 18.96
CA ARG A 133 -2.17 5.87 19.73
C ARG A 133 -0.80 6.53 19.74
N MET A 134 -0.80 7.86 19.77
CA MET A 134 0.38 8.62 20.21
C MET A 134 0.60 8.35 21.70
N ALA A 135 1.86 8.28 22.12
CA ALA A 135 2.22 8.33 23.53
C ALA A 135 1.85 9.71 24.11
N ASP A 136 1.33 9.76 25.34
CA ASP A 136 0.78 10.98 25.94
C ASP A 136 1.83 12.12 26.00
N ASN A 137 3.09 11.76 26.25
CA ASN A 137 4.22 12.68 26.28
C ASN A 137 4.61 13.24 24.89
N SER A 138 4.11 12.66 23.79
CA SER A 138 4.50 12.97 22.42
C SER A 138 3.38 13.65 21.61
N ILE A 139 2.13 13.60 22.10
CA ILE A 139 0.95 14.20 21.45
C ILE A 139 1.21 15.66 21.05
N HIS A 140 1.68 16.49 21.98
CA HIS A 140 1.89 17.92 21.76
C HIS A 140 2.89 18.23 20.64
N LYS A 141 3.81 17.31 20.33
CA LYS A 141 4.82 17.46 19.27
C LYS A 141 4.23 17.29 17.87
N THR A 142 3.09 16.60 17.77
CA THR A 142 2.33 16.42 16.53
C THR A 142 1.47 17.64 16.16
N ALA A 143 1.61 18.74 16.90
CA ALA A 143 0.82 19.93 16.65
C ALA A 143 1.07 20.47 15.24
N PHE A 144 -0.01 20.71 14.50
CA PHE A 144 -0.01 21.28 13.17
C PHE A 144 -0.88 22.53 13.11
N ARG A 145 -0.47 23.47 12.26
CA ARG A 145 -1.06 24.80 12.16
C ARG A 145 -1.81 24.97 10.86
N THR A 146 -3.00 25.55 10.99
CA THR A 146 -3.90 25.81 9.87
C THR A 146 -4.41 27.24 9.96
N ARG A 147 -5.07 27.71 8.90
CA ARG A 147 -5.77 29.01 8.93
C ARG A 147 -6.91 29.05 9.97
N TYR A 148 -7.42 27.89 10.38
CA TYR A 148 -8.58 27.77 11.28
C TYR A 148 -8.20 27.41 12.73
N GLY A 149 -6.90 27.44 13.06
CA GLY A 149 -6.40 27.09 14.38
C GLY A 149 -5.27 26.04 14.34
N SER A 150 -4.80 25.69 15.53
CA SER A 150 -3.79 24.65 15.75
C SER A 150 -4.46 23.40 16.32
N TYR A 151 -4.01 22.24 15.85
CA TYR A 151 -4.55 20.94 16.27
C TYR A 151 -3.39 19.96 16.48
N GLU A 152 -3.60 18.95 17.31
CA GLU A 152 -2.63 17.88 17.56
C GLU A 152 -3.30 16.52 17.42
N TYR A 153 -2.52 15.52 17.00
CA TYR A 153 -2.99 14.16 16.78
C TYR A 153 -2.91 13.33 18.06
N LEU A 154 -3.99 12.59 18.33
CA LEU A 154 -4.08 11.61 19.44
C LEU A 154 -3.70 10.20 18.98
N VAL A 155 -3.69 9.97 17.66
CA VAL A 155 -3.28 8.75 16.99
C VAL A 155 -2.10 9.03 16.07
N MET A 156 -1.28 8.03 15.75
CA MET A 156 -0.07 8.21 14.97
C MET A 156 -0.39 8.73 13.55
N PRO A 157 -0.07 10.00 13.21
CA PRO A 157 -0.31 10.52 11.87
C PRO A 157 0.74 10.01 10.88
N PHE A 158 0.38 10.07 9.60
CA PHE A 158 1.35 9.89 8.52
C PHE A 158 2.43 10.97 8.53
N GLY A 159 3.63 10.62 8.07
CA GLY A 159 4.74 11.54 7.89
C GLY A 159 5.69 11.67 9.07
N LEU A 160 5.44 10.98 10.19
CA LEU A 160 6.38 10.92 11.32
C LEU A 160 7.50 9.91 11.09
N THR A 161 8.70 10.24 11.57
CA THR A 161 9.83 9.31 11.65
C THR A 161 9.51 8.19 12.62
N ASN A 162 9.94 6.96 12.31
CA ASN A 162 9.68 5.74 13.10
C ASN A 162 8.22 5.27 13.12
N ALA A 163 7.28 5.93 12.44
CA ALA A 163 5.91 5.44 12.34
C ALA A 163 5.81 4.01 11.73
N PRO A 164 6.50 3.70 10.61
CA PRO A 164 6.52 2.32 10.08
C PRO A 164 7.15 1.32 11.05
N ALA A 165 8.18 1.73 11.80
CA ALA A 165 8.86 0.88 12.78
C ALA A 165 7.96 0.57 13.98
N THR A 166 7.21 1.57 14.46
CA THR A 166 6.23 1.40 15.55
C THR A 166 5.11 0.46 15.12
N PHE A 167 4.61 0.65 13.89
CA PHE A 167 3.59 -0.19 13.32
C PHE A 167 4.06 -1.64 13.16
N GLN A 168 5.25 -1.86 12.59
CA GLN A 168 5.85 -3.18 12.48
C GLN A 168 6.01 -3.85 13.85
N ALA A 169 6.46 -3.12 14.88
CA ALA A 169 6.61 -3.65 16.22
C ALA A 169 5.28 -4.14 16.81
N GLU A 170 4.23 -3.34 16.65
CA GLU A 170 2.89 -3.68 17.13
C GLU A 170 2.32 -4.88 16.36
N MET A 171 2.47 -4.90 15.04
CA MET A 171 1.98 -6.00 14.22
C MET A 171 2.74 -7.29 14.52
N ASN A 172 4.05 -7.23 14.71
CA ASN A 172 4.83 -8.40 15.11
C ASN A 172 4.42 -8.93 16.48
N HIS A 173 4.03 -8.06 17.40
CA HIS A 173 3.54 -8.46 18.73
C HIS A 173 2.18 -9.15 18.64
N ILE A 174 1.22 -8.56 17.90
CA ILE A 174 -0.12 -9.13 17.72
C ILE A 174 -0.06 -10.45 16.95
N LEU A 175 0.75 -10.51 15.89
CA LEU A 175 0.85 -11.67 14.99
C LEU A 175 1.93 -12.65 15.38
N GLN A 176 2.63 -12.45 16.49
CA GLN A 176 3.75 -13.30 16.92
C GLN A 176 3.46 -14.81 16.77
N PRO A 177 2.27 -15.34 17.13
CA PRO A 177 1.99 -16.77 17.00
C PRO A 177 1.90 -17.28 15.56
N LEU A 178 1.69 -16.39 14.59
CA LEU A 178 1.52 -16.71 13.17
C LEU A 178 2.70 -16.31 12.31
N LEU A 179 3.61 -15.49 12.84
CA LEU A 179 4.86 -15.17 12.18
C LEU A 179 5.64 -16.46 11.90
N ASP A 180 6.27 -16.52 10.73
CA ASP A 180 7.04 -17.67 10.22
C ASP A 180 6.22 -18.96 9.95
N GLU A 181 4.93 -19.01 10.32
CA GLU A 181 4.04 -20.12 10.01
C GLU A 181 3.15 -19.83 8.80
N CYS A 182 2.39 -18.74 8.85
CA CYS A 182 1.43 -18.41 7.80
C CYS A 182 1.20 -16.91 7.58
N VAL A 183 1.90 -16.04 8.32
CA VAL A 183 1.79 -14.58 8.19
C VAL A 183 3.16 -13.94 8.07
N VAL A 184 3.29 -13.04 7.09
CA VAL A 184 4.40 -12.12 6.92
C VAL A 184 3.89 -10.70 7.12
N VAL A 185 4.59 -9.91 7.93
CA VAL A 185 4.32 -8.48 8.09
C VAL A 185 5.51 -7.70 7.54
N TYR A 186 5.25 -6.74 6.67
CA TYR A 186 6.27 -5.82 6.18
C TYR A 186 5.72 -4.39 6.11
N GLN A 187 6.19 -3.54 7.01
CA GLN A 187 5.68 -2.19 7.21
C GLN A 187 4.15 -2.25 7.38
N ASP A 188 3.41 -1.65 6.46
CA ASP A 188 1.96 -1.53 6.52
C ASP A 188 1.24 -2.73 5.89
N ASP A 189 1.99 -3.64 5.25
CA ASP A 189 1.45 -4.78 4.53
C ASP A 189 1.48 -6.06 5.38
N ILE A 190 0.31 -6.67 5.55
CA ILE A 190 0.18 -7.99 6.19
C ILE A 190 -0.19 -9.00 5.11
N LEU A 191 0.63 -10.03 4.96
CA LEU A 191 0.45 -11.10 3.98
C LEU A 191 0.21 -12.42 4.70
N ILE A 192 -0.94 -13.03 4.45
CA ILE A 192 -1.27 -14.38 4.87
C ILE A 192 -0.96 -15.31 3.69
N TYR A 193 -0.21 -16.37 3.94
CA TYR A 193 0.21 -17.32 2.91
C TYR A 193 -0.08 -18.76 3.33
N SER A 194 -0.35 -19.64 2.36
CA SER A 194 -0.73 -21.04 2.61
C SER A 194 -0.44 -21.94 1.41
N ARG A 195 -0.28 -23.25 1.64
CA ARG A 195 0.05 -24.21 0.58
C ARG A 195 -1.13 -24.58 -0.31
N ASP A 196 -2.35 -24.53 0.22
CA ASP A 196 -3.59 -24.80 -0.51
C ASP A 196 -4.77 -24.03 0.08
N MET A 197 -5.92 -24.03 -0.63
CA MET A 197 -7.09 -23.24 -0.24
C MET A 197 -7.76 -23.73 1.06
N LYS A 198 -7.69 -25.03 1.35
CA LYS A 198 -8.30 -25.59 2.56
C LYS A 198 -7.54 -25.12 3.79
N GLN A 199 -6.21 -25.20 3.74
CA GLN A 199 -5.33 -24.66 4.76
C GLN A 199 -5.46 -23.14 4.86
N HIS A 200 -5.63 -22.43 3.73
CA HIS A 200 -5.79 -20.98 3.73
C HIS A 200 -7.04 -20.51 4.48
N ILE A 201 -8.17 -21.19 4.28
CA ILE A 201 -9.40 -20.90 5.02
C ILE A 201 -9.20 -21.12 6.52
N GLU A 202 -8.45 -22.14 6.91
CA GLU A 202 -8.11 -22.41 8.31
C GLU A 202 -7.18 -21.33 8.88
N HIS A 203 -6.14 -20.91 8.15
CA HIS A 203 -5.26 -19.81 8.56
C HIS A 203 -6.02 -18.49 8.72
N LEU A 204 -6.98 -18.19 7.84
CA LEU A 204 -7.86 -17.02 7.96
C LEU A 204 -8.83 -17.11 9.15
N ARG A 205 -9.15 -18.32 9.61
CA ARG A 205 -10.05 -18.60 10.74
C ARG A 205 -9.31 -18.78 12.07
N ARG A 206 -7.99 -19.01 12.04
CA ARG A 206 -7.20 -19.24 13.25
C ARG A 206 -7.32 -18.07 14.22
N GLU A 207 -7.29 -18.40 15.51
CA GLU A 207 -7.51 -17.48 16.63
C GLU A 207 -6.60 -16.24 16.61
N ALA A 208 -5.41 -16.31 16.02
CA ALA A 208 -4.53 -15.15 15.92
C ALA A 208 -4.89 -14.20 14.74
N VAL A 209 -5.59 -14.68 13.69
CA VAL A 209 -6.28 -13.77 12.77
C VAL A 209 -7.52 -13.21 13.46
N GLU A 210 -8.22 -13.96 14.31
CA GLU A 210 -9.28 -13.39 15.18
C GLU A 210 -8.74 -12.34 16.18
N GLN A 211 -7.52 -12.50 16.71
CA GLN A 211 -6.85 -11.49 17.52
C GLN A 211 -6.41 -10.29 16.67
N LEU A 212 -5.92 -10.49 15.45
CA LEU A 212 -5.69 -9.43 14.47
C LEU A 212 -7.01 -8.68 14.19
N LYS A 213 -8.11 -9.39 14.00
CA LYS A 213 -9.46 -8.87 13.76
C LYS A 213 -9.99 -8.06 14.94
N GLN A 214 -9.81 -8.53 16.18
CA GLN A 214 -10.16 -7.79 17.40
C GLN A 214 -9.24 -6.59 17.64
N ALA A 215 -7.94 -6.71 17.30
CA ALA A 215 -6.96 -5.65 17.50
C ALA A 215 -7.05 -4.53 16.43
N LEU A 216 -7.56 -4.80 15.22
CA LEU A 216 -7.42 -3.93 14.04
C LEU A 216 -8.72 -3.57 13.32
N THR A 217 -9.85 -3.62 14.02
CA THR A 217 -11.17 -3.25 13.48
C THR A 217 -11.24 -1.80 13.01
N SER A 218 -10.81 -1.54 11.77
CA SER A 218 -11.55 -0.77 10.76
C SER A 218 -10.90 -0.90 9.35
N ALA A 219 -11.59 -1.68 8.50
CA ALA A 219 -11.49 -1.99 7.05
C ALA A 219 -11.07 -0.89 6.08
N PRO A 220 -10.81 -1.14 4.76
CA PRO A 220 -10.38 -2.39 4.08
C PRO A 220 -9.30 -2.16 2.97
N VAL A 221 -8.64 -3.20 2.42
CA VAL A 221 -8.35 -3.36 0.95
C VAL A 221 -8.16 -4.85 0.57
N LEU A 222 -8.56 -5.17 -0.67
CA LEU A 222 -8.49 -6.42 -1.48
C LEU A 222 -9.73 -7.33 -1.42
N ILE A 223 -10.32 -7.54 -2.61
CA ILE A 223 -11.45 -8.43 -2.85
C ILE A 223 -10.93 -9.84 -3.16
N LEU A 224 -11.59 -10.86 -2.61
CA LEU A 224 -11.32 -12.26 -2.95
C LEU A 224 -11.68 -12.49 -4.42
N PRO A 225 -10.78 -13.06 -5.25
CA PRO A 225 -11.07 -13.30 -6.65
C PRO A 225 -12.32 -14.18 -6.81
N ASP A 226 -13.30 -13.67 -7.56
CA ASP A 226 -14.48 -14.42 -7.98
C ASP A 226 -14.09 -15.32 -9.17
N PRO A 227 -14.15 -16.65 -9.04
CA PRO A 227 -13.68 -17.55 -10.08
C PRO A 227 -14.51 -17.50 -11.38
N GLU A 228 -15.71 -16.92 -11.32
CA GLU A 228 -16.65 -16.82 -12.46
C GLU A 228 -16.51 -15.50 -13.24
N ARG A 229 -15.60 -14.61 -12.84
CA ARG A 229 -15.44 -13.29 -13.44
C ARG A 229 -14.09 -13.07 -14.10
N ASP A 230 -14.10 -12.28 -15.15
CA ASP A 230 -12.90 -11.94 -15.93
C ASP A 230 -11.93 -11.04 -15.16
N TYR A 231 -10.64 -11.19 -15.47
CA TYR A 231 -9.58 -10.42 -14.84
C TYR A 231 -9.08 -9.28 -15.73
N VAL A 232 -8.55 -8.26 -15.07
CA VAL A 232 -7.89 -7.13 -15.71
C VAL A 232 -6.47 -7.02 -15.17
N ILE A 233 -5.50 -6.91 -16.06
CA ILE A 233 -4.11 -6.68 -15.70
C ILE A 233 -3.71 -5.28 -16.16
N GLU A 234 -3.12 -4.51 -15.26
CA GLU A 234 -2.35 -3.31 -15.58
C GLU A 234 -0.87 -3.61 -15.32
N ALA A 235 -0.02 -3.44 -16.32
CA ALA A 235 1.41 -3.67 -16.19
C ALA A 235 2.19 -2.42 -16.61
N ASP A 236 3.32 -2.20 -15.95
CA ASP A 236 4.23 -1.10 -16.25
C ASP A 236 5.69 -1.50 -15.99
N ALA A 237 6.62 -0.80 -16.63
CA ALA A 237 8.04 -1.01 -16.45
C ALA A 237 8.83 0.29 -16.36
N SER A 238 9.77 0.33 -15.43
CA SER A 238 10.78 1.37 -15.35
C SER A 238 12.15 0.82 -15.80
N ASN A 239 13.15 1.71 -15.77
CA ASN A 239 14.51 1.30 -16.06
C ASN A 239 15.11 0.31 -15.04
N GLN A 240 14.53 0.20 -13.84
CA GLN A 240 15.10 -0.57 -12.72
C GLN A 240 14.19 -1.69 -12.22
N ALA A 241 12.88 -1.60 -12.43
CA ALA A 241 11.92 -2.60 -11.95
C ALA A 241 10.67 -2.64 -12.83
N VAL A 242 9.95 -3.74 -12.77
CA VAL A 242 8.64 -3.93 -13.41
C VAL A 242 7.56 -4.07 -12.34
N GLY A 243 6.38 -3.58 -12.65
CA GLY A 243 5.21 -3.61 -11.77
C GLY A 243 3.98 -4.12 -12.52
N ALA A 244 3.09 -4.80 -11.82
CA ALA A 244 1.78 -5.15 -12.35
C ALA A 244 0.71 -5.18 -11.24
N VAL A 245 -0.53 -4.96 -11.63
CA VAL A 245 -1.72 -5.06 -10.77
C VAL A 245 -2.74 -5.96 -11.47
N LEU A 246 -3.15 -7.02 -10.78
CA LEU A 246 -4.32 -7.83 -11.14
C LEU A 246 -5.54 -7.20 -10.49
N MET A 247 -6.60 -7.02 -11.26
CA MET A 247 -7.85 -6.41 -10.84
C MET A 247 -9.03 -7.24 -11.33
N GLN A 248 -10.18 -7.07 -10.69
CA GLN A 248 -11.43 -7.70 -11.09
C GLN A 248 -12.60 -6.76 -10.77
N ASP A 249 -13.65 -6.77 -11.59
CA ASP A 249 -14.88 -6.04 -11.32
C ASP A 249 -15.92 -6.96 -10.68
N GLN A 250 -16.19 -6.75 -9.40
CA GLN A 250 -17.17 -7.52 -8.63
C GLN A 250 -18.53 -6.81 -8.48
N GLY A 251 -18.78 -5.75 -9.26
CA GLY A 251 -20.01 -4.95 -9.23
C GLY A 251 -19.84 -3.55 -8.62
N ASN A 252 -18.63 -3.22 -8.17
CA ASN A 252 -18.26 -1.90 -7.62
C ASN A 252 -17.12 -1.23 -8.42
N GLY A 253 -16.91 -1.65 -9.66
CA GLY A 253 -15.81 -1.21 -10.52
C GLY A 253 -14.53 -2.01 -10.32
N LEU A 254 -13.49 -1.69 -11.10
CA LEU A 254 -12.22 -2.41 -11.09
C LEU A 254 -11.45 -2.20 -9.78
N GLN A 255 -11.41 -3.27 -8.99
CA GLN A 255 -10.73 -3.33 -7.71
C GLN A 255 -9.51 -4.26 -7.81
N PRO A 256 -8.41 -3.93 -7.12
CA PRO A 256 -7.22 -4.77 -7.11
C PRO A 256 -7.51 -6.09 -6.40
N VAL A 257 -6.92 -7.15 -6.94
CA VAL A 257 -6.95 -8.55 -6.45
C VAL A 257 -5.53 -8.97 -6.06
N ALA A 258 -4.51 -8.59 -6.83
CA ALA A 258 -3.12 -8.88 -6.53
C ALA A 258 -2.17 -7.82 -7.10
N TYR A 259 -0.99 -7.70 -6.50
CA TYR A 259 0.06 -6.78 -6.92
C TYR A 259 1.35 -7.55 -7.17
N LEU A 260 2.15 -7.07 -8.12
CA LEU A 260 3.43 -7.65 -8.47
C LEU A 260 4.45 -6.54 -8.67
N SER A 261 5.65 -6.70 -8.10
CA SER A 261 6.81 -5.85 -8.37
C SER A 261 8.06 -6.71 -8.41
N LYS A 262 8.91 -6.52 -9.43
CA LYS A 262 10.17 -7.26 -9.61
C LYS A 262 11.27 -6.30 -10.06
N LYS A 263 12.40 -6.29 -9.34
CA LYS A 263 13.62 -5.60 -9.77
C LYS A 263 14.25 -6.32 -10.97
N LEU A 264 14.68 -5.54 -11.96
CA LEU A 264 15.38 -6.03 -13.14
C LEU A 264 16.85 -6.31 -12.80
N HIS A 265 17.42 -7.40 -13.30
CA HIS A 265 18.82 -7.77 -13.06
C HIS A 265 19.55 -8.18 -14.34
N GLY A 266 20.88 -7.96 -14.37
CA GLY A 266 21.75 -8.42 -15.45
C GLY A 266 21.32 -7.91 -16.82
N ALA A 267 21.08 -8.83 -17.77
CA ALA A 267 20.69 -8.48 -19.13
C ALA A 267 19.36 -7.69 -19.19
N GLU A 268 18.43 -7.91 -18.26
CA GLU A 268 17.11 -7.27 -18.24
C GLU A 268 17.19 -5.74 -18.06
N LEU A 269 18.25 -5.23 -17.40
CA LEU A 269 18.48 -3.79 -17.22
C LEU A 269 18.81 -3.09 -18.53
N ASN A 270 19.39 -3.80 -19.49
CA ASN A 270 19.82 -3.26 -20.77
C ASN A 270 18.74 -3.35 -21.85
N TYR A 271 17.55 -3.87 -21.51
CA TYR A 271 16.47 -3.97 -22.49
C TYR A 271 15.94 -2.58 -22.84
N PRO A 272 15.58 -2.34 -24.11
CA PRO A 272 14.81 -1.16 -24.47
C PRO A 272 13.52 -1.08 -23.64
N ILE A 273 13.01 0.13 -23.40
CA ILE A 273 11.84 0.35 -22.54
C ILE A 273 10.62 -0.50 -22.98
N HIS A 274 10.40 -0.61 -24.29
CA HIS A 274 9.33 -1.43 -24.88
C HIS A 274 9.47 -2.92 -24.54
N ASP A 275 10.70 -3.43 -24.48
CA ASP A 275 10.96 -4.82 -24.10
C ASP A 275 10.86 -5.04 -22.59
N LYS A 276 11.08 -3.99 -21.79
CA LYS A 276 10.85 -4.03 -20.34
C LYS A 276 9.36 -4.04 -20.01
N GLU A 277 8.54 -3.28 -20.73
CA GLU A 277 7.08 -3.29 -20.60
C GLU A 277 6.51 -4.66 -21.03
N ALA A 278 6.98 -5.21 -22.15
CA ALA A 278 6.64 -6.58 -22.55
C ALA A 278 7.07 -7.61 -21.51
N LEU A 279 8.25 -7.43 -20.89
CA LEU A 279 8.72 -8.29 -19.81
C LEU A 279 7.83 -8.19 -18.55
N ALA A 280 7.34 -7.00 -18.20
CA ALA A 280 6.42 -6.79 -17.08
C ALA A 280 5.14 -7.63 -17.25
N ILE A 281 4.58 -7.61 -18.46
CA ILE A 281 3.40 -8.40 -18.83
C ILE A 281 3.69 -9.89 -18.71
N ILE A 282 4.80 -10.36 -19.27
CA ILE A 282 5.17 -11.78 -19.22
C ILE A 282 5.36 -12.25 -17.78
N ILE A 283 5.96 -11.42 -16.93
CA ILE A 283 6.13 -11.75 -15.50
C ILE A 283 4.77 -11.80 -14.80
N ALA A 284 3.87 -10.86 -15.09
CA ALA A 284 2.52 -10.83 -14.54
C ALA A 284 1.73 -12.09 -14.92
N PHE A 285 1.70 -12.46 -16.20
CA PHE A 285 1.00 -13.64 -16.69
C PHE A 285 1.61 -14.95 -16.17
N LYS A 286 2.94 -15.00 -15.97
CA LYS A 286 3.59 -16.16 -15.33
C LYS A 286 3.21 -16.28 -13.86
N ALA A 287 3.26 -15.17 -13.13
CA ALA A 287 2.97 -15.15 -11.70
C ALA A 287 1.51 -15.49 -11.40
N TRP A 288 0.59 -15.03 -12.25
CA TRP A 288 -0.84 -15.24 -12.06
C TRP A 288 -1.43 -16.30 -12.99
N ARG A 289 -0.59 -17.19 -13.54
CA ARG A 289 -1.02 -18.22 -14.48
C ARG A 289 -2.26 -18.99 -13.98
N TYR A 290 -2.24 -19.41 -12.72
CA TYR A 290 -3.36 -20.13 -12.09
C TYR A 290 -4.69 -19.34 -12.10
N TYR A 291 -4.64 -18.01 -12.03
CA TYR A 291 -5.84 -17.16 -12.09
C TYR A 291 -6.33 -16.93 -13.52
N LEU A 292 -5.44 -16.95 -14.51
CA LEU A 292 -5.70 -16.47 -15.87
C LEU A 292 -5.92 -17.61 -16.88
N GLU A 293 -5.39 -18.80 -16.63
CA GLU A 293 -5.50 -19.95 -17.52
C GLU A 293 -6.97 -20.39 -17.65
N GLY A 294 -7.46 -20.49 -18.88
CA GLY A 294 -8.87 -20.80 -19.17
C GLY A 294 -9.86 -19.64 -19.01
N ARG A 295 -9.40 -18.41 -18.71
CA ARG A 295 -10.25 -17.22 -18.55
C ARG A 295 -9.90 -16.11 -19.53
N ARG A 296 -10.87 -15.23 -19.78
CA ARG A 296 -10.64 -14.02 -20.60
C ARG A 296 -10.03 -12.93 -19.73
N THR A 297 -8.92 -12.36 -20.20
CA THR A 297 -8.16 -11.35 -19.45
C THR A 297 -8.02 -10.08 -20.27
N THR A 298 -8.39 -8.92 -19.70
CA THR A 298 -8.13 -7.63 -20.36
C THR A 298 -6.79 -7.08 -19.88
N LEU A 299 -5.87 -6.85 -20.80
CA LEU A 299 -4.57 -6.26 -20.52
C LEU A 299 -4.57 -4.77 -20.87
N TYR A 300 -4.37 -3.93 -19.86
CA TYR A 300 -4.12 -2.51 -20.03
C TYR A 300 -2.63 -2.22 -20.04
N THR A 301 -2.17 -1.53 -21.08
CA THR A 301 -0.79 -1.06 -21.22
C THR A 301 -0.78 0.33 -21.85
N ASP A 302 0.18 1.15 -21.46
CA ASP A 302 0.48 2.46 -22.04
C ASP A 302 1.46 2.40 -23.20
N HIS A 303 1.80 1.20 -23.64
CA HIS A 303 2.67 1.01 -24.78
C HIS A 303 1.91 0.60 -26.05
N CYS A 304 1.76 1.57 -26.96
CA CYS A 304 1.06 1.37 -28.24
C CYS A 304 1.68 0.26 -29.12
N SER A 305 2.97 -0.07 -28.97
CA SER A 305 3.62 -1.06 -29.84
C SER A 305 3.18 -2.50 -29.56
N LEU A 306 2.71 -2.79 -28.33
CA LEU A 306 2.18 -4.11 -27.94
C LEU A 306 0.87 -4.47 -28.65
N LYS A 307 0.09 -3.47 -29.08
CA LYS A 307 -1.09 -3.70 -29.94
C LYS A 307 -0.74 -4.35 -31.28
N TYR A 308 0.48 -4.08 -31.76
CA TYR A 308 0.99 -4.54 -33.05
C TYR A 308 2.01 -5.67 -32.91
N LEU A 309 2.20 -6.22 -31.70
CA LEU A 309 3.16 -7.31 -31.46
C LEU A 309 2.87 -8.52 -32.37
N LYS A 310 1.60 -8.73 -32.73
CA LYS A 310 1.12 -9.78 -33.64
C LYS A 310 1.38 -9.52 -35.13
N THR A 311 1.68 -8.27 -35.51
CA THR A 311 1.79 -7.83 -36.92
C THR A 311 3.17 -7.27 -37.28
N GLN A 312 4.14 -7.32 -36.37
CA GLN A 312 5.48 -6.82 -36.62
C GLN A 312 6.29 -7.81 -37.51
N PRO A 313 6.94 -7.34 -38.59
CA PRO A 313 7.63 -8.22 -39.54
C PRO A 313 8.96 -8.79 -39.02
N ASN A 314 9.61 -8.15 -38.03
CA ASN A 314 10.90 -8.58 -37.49
C ASN A 314 10.85 -8.63 -35.95
N LEU A 315 10.63 -9.84 -35.40
CA LEU A 315 10.63 -10.10 -33.97
C LEU A 315 11.95 -10.75 -33.51
N SER A 316 12.44 -10.36 -32.34
CA SER A 316 13.59 -11.03 -31.72
C SER A 316 13.23 -12.44 -31.25
N ARG A 317 14.20 -13.37 -31.19
CA ARG A 317 13.98 -14.75 -30.67
C ARG A 317 13.35 -14.77 -29.27
N ARG A 318 13.59 -13.74 -28.45
CA ARG A 318 13.00 -13.59 -27.11
C ARG A 318 11.52 -13.22 -27.19
N GLN A 319 11.17 -12.24 -28.02
CA GLN A 319 9.77 -11.82 -28.21
C GLN A 319 8.93 -12.95 -28.81
N VAL A 320 9.48 -13.74 -29.73
CA VAL A 320 8.82 -14.95 -30.26
C VAL A 320 8.46 -15.92 -29.14
N ARG A 321 9.39 -16.20 -28.21
CA ARG A 321 9.12 -17.10 -27.06
C ARG A 321 8.09 -16.52 -26.08
N TRP A 322 8.03 -15.20 -25.94
CA TRP A 322 7.06 -14.53 -25.09
C TRP A 322 5.65 -14.58 -25.68
N ILE A 323 5.54 -14.35 -26.99
CA ILE A 323 4.27 -14.47 -27.73
C ILE A 323 3.77 -15.90 -27.68
N ASP A 324 4.63 -16.87 -27.98
CA ASP A 324 4.28 -18.30 -27.94
C ASP A 324 3.72 -18.71 -26.56
N PHE A 325 4.36 -18.26 -25.48
CA PHE A 325 3.87 -18.50 -24.12
C PHE A 325 2.49 -17.84 -23.85
N LEU A 326 2.27 -16.61 -24.33
CA LEU A 326 1.01 -15.90 -24.09
C LEU A 326 -0.15 -16.51 -24.91
N GLU A 327 0.07 -16.79 -26.18
CA GLU A 327 -0.97 -17.35 -27.08
C GLU A 327 -1.30 -18.81 -26.76
N THR A 328 -0.32 -19.59 -26.27
CA THR A 328 -0.55 -21.01 -25.93
C THR A 328 -1.39 -21.18 -24.66
N HIS A 329 -1.23 -20.28 -23.69
CA HIS A 329 -1.77 -20.48 -22.33
C HIS A 329 -2.93 -19.54 -21.95
N PHE A 330 -3.13 -18.43 -22.66
CA PHE A 330 -4.06 -17.39 -22.20
C PHE A 330 -4.94 -16.82 -23.30
N HIS A 331 -6.18 -16.49 -22.93
CA HIS A 331 -7.09 -15.70 -23.77
C HIS A 331 -7.09 -14.26 -23.28
N TYR A 332 -6.47 -13.35 -24.04
CA TYR A 332 -6.31 -11.97 -23.61
C TYR A 332 -6.60 -10.94 -24.70
N ASP A 333 -7.14 -9.79 -24.28
CA ASP A 333 -7.40 -8.62 -25.12
C ASP A 333 -6.51 -7.45 -24.68
N ILE A 334 -5.79 -6.83 -25.60
CA ILE A 334 -4.92 -5.67 -25.31
C ILE A 334 -5.70 -4.38 -25.53
N VAL A 335 -5.83 -3.57 -24.47
CA VAL A 335 -6.43 -2.24 -24.51
C VAL A 335 -5.40 -1.19 -24.12
N TYR A 336 -5.21 -0.20 -24.97
CA TYR A 336 -4.30 0.91 -24.67
C TYR A 336 -4.91 1.88 -23.66
N LYS A 337 -4.17 2.23 -22.61
CA LYS A 337 -4.51 3.29 -21.66
C LYS A 337 -3.30 4.23 -21.50
N PRO A 338 -3.46 5.56 -21.56
CA PRO A 338 -2.35 6.49 -21.33
C PRO A 338 -1.73 6.35 -19.93
N GLY A 339 -0.41 6.41 -19.82
CA GLY A 339 0.37 6.10 -18.60
C GLY A 339 -0.05 6.82 -17.31
N HIS A 340 -0.63 8.02 -17.38
CA HIS A 340 -1.16 8.74 -16.19
C HIS A 340 -2.35 8.01 -15.52
N LYS A 341 -2.99 7.04 -16.19
CA LYS A 341 -4.08 6.23 -15.65
C LYS A 341 -3.65 4.80 -15.30
N ASN A 342 -2.38 4.44 -15.45
CA ASN A 342 -1.86 3.10 -15.21
C ASN A 342 -1.52 2.93 -13.72
N LYS A 343 -2.26 2.07 -13.00
CA LYS A 343 -2.06 1.84 -11.56
C LYS A 343 -0.77 1.08 -11.25
N ALA A 344 -0.09 0.52 -12.25
CA ALA A 344 1.19 -0.19 -12.10
C ALA A 344 2.42 0.74 -12.02
N ASP A 345 2.29 2.02 -12.36
CA ASP A 345 3.40 3.00 -12.41
C ASP A 345 4.09 3.21 -11.04
N ALA A 346 3.32 3.16 -9.95
CA ALA A 346 3.87 3.26 -8.59
C ALA A 346 4.69 2.02 -8.17
N LEU A 347 4.50 0.88 -8.85
CA LEU A 347 5.14 -0.40 -8.52
C LEU A 347 6.37 -0.69 -9.38
N SER A 348 6.50 0.00 -10.51
CA SER A 348 7.66 -0.08 -11.40
C SER A 348 8.78 0.89 -11.00
N ARG A 349 8.46 2.01 -10.32
CA ARG A 349 9.43 3.04 -9.93
C ARG A 349 9.97 2.84 -8.51
N PRO A 350 11.30 2.80 -8.29
CA PRO A 350 11.85 2.80 -6.94
C PRO A 350 11.59 4.14 -6.26
N ALA A 351 11.29 4.11 -4.95
CA ALA A 351 11.28 5.31 -4.12
C ALA A 351 12.61 6.04 -4.29
N HIS A 352 12.57 7.30 -4.76
CA HIS A 352 13.77 8.11 -4.96
C HIS A 352 14.61 8.12 -3.68
N ARG A 353 15.79 7.49 -3.72
CA ARG A 353 16.87 7.80 -2.79
C ARG A 353 17.30 9.23 -3.10
N SER A 354 16.90 10.16 -2.24
CA SER A 354 17.55 11.47 -2.13
C SER A 354 18.80 11.31 -1.29
#